data_AF-A0A433UH26-F1
#
_entry.id   AF-A0A433UH26-F1
#
_cell.length_a   1.000
_cell.length_b   1.000
_cell.length_c   1.000
_cell.angle_alpha   90.00
_cell.angle_beta   90.00
_cell.angle_gamma   90.00
#
_symmetry.space_group_name_H-M   'P 1'
#
loop_
_entity.id
_entity.type
_entity.pdbx_description
1 polymer ?
#
loop_
_entity_poly.entity_id
_entity_poly.type
_entity_poly.pdbx_seq_one_letter_code
_entity_poly.pdbx_strand_id
1 'polypeptide(L)'
;MSKYWVFMEMAQRITITLSDELYNRLQIVKDNFNVSRLCQQAIDSAVQMEEFKARTDISPTEKAMTRLRQEKKQAAERWNEIGFNDGVKEAAENLSYKELKYIGEGGDINELISNIEPPLIMYIEHMCETNGYDDRQDFELDIYVAAWVKGACHVWNEIKDKI
;
A
#
# COMPACT_ATOMS: atom_id res chain seq x y z
N MET A 1 27.37 -40.35 3.26
CA MET A 1 26.03 -40.29 2.63
C MET A 1 25.18 -39.30 3.41
N SER A 2 25.07 -38.06 2.96
CA SER A 2 24.26 -37.02 3.61
C SER A 2 23.12 -36.64 2.65
N LYS A 3 21.88 -36.88 3.09
CA LYS A 3 20.66 -36.51 2.36
C LYS A 3 20.30 -35.08 2.75
N TYR A 4 20.51 -34.13 1.84
CA TYR A 4 19.88 -32.81 1.93
C TYR A 4 18.43 -32.93 1.44
N TRP A 5 17.48 -32.72 2.36
CA TRP A 5 16.10 -32.45 1.98
C TRP A 5 16.00 -30.98 1.61
N VAL A 6 15.78 -30.70 0.33
CA VAL A 6 15.31 -29.40 -0.12
C VAL A 6 13.82 -29.36 0.19
N PHE A 7 13.42 -28.54 1.16
CA PHE A 7 12.01 -28.15 1.28
C PHE A 7 11.68 -27.28 0.06
N MET A 8 11.05 -27.88 -0.95
CA MET A 8 10.37 -27.10 -1.99
C MET A 8 9.18 -26.41 -1.32
N GLU A 9 9.16 -25.07 -1.33
CA GLU A 9 7.92 -24.32 -1.11
C GLU A 9 6.93 -24.74 -2.19
N MET A 10 5.97 -25.60 -1.83
CA MET A 10 4.97 -26.13 -2.74
C MET A 10 3.85 -25.11 -2.92
N ALA A 11 4.03 -24.16 -3.84
CA ALA A 11 2.96 -23.27 -4.24
C ALA A 11 1.85 -24.06 -4.95
N GLN A 12 0.61 -23.97 -4.45
CA GLN A 12 -0.56 -24.55 -5.10
C GLN A 12 -1.20 -23.53 -6.03
N ARG A 13 -1.45 -23.92 -7.29
CA ARG A 13 -2.11 -23.06 -8.27
C ARG A 13 -3.61 -23.07 -8.05
N ILE A 14 -4.19 -21.89 -7.84
CA ILE A 14 -5.64 -21.67 -7.75
C ILE A 14 -6.06 -20.84 -8.97
N THR A 15 -7.22 -21.16 -9.55
CA THR A 15 -7.84 -20.37 -10.62
C THR A 15 -9.08 -19.69 -10.06
N ILE A 16 -9.19 -18.38 -10.27
CA ILE A 16 -10.34 -17.56 -9.87
C ILE A 16 -11.04 -17.01 -11.10
N THR A 17 -12.36 -16.92 -11.03
CA THR A 17 -13.19 -16.31 -12.09
C THR A 17 -13.53 -14.88 -11.67
N LEU A 18 -13.35 -13.92 -12.59
CA LEU A 18 -13.70 -12.51 -12.40
C LEU A 18 -14.91 -12.17 -13.26
N SER A 19 -15.66 -11.12 -12.90
CA SER A 19 -16.62 -10.52 -13.82
C SER A 19 -15.90 -9.86 -15.00
N ASP A 20 -16.53 -9.82 -16.17
CA ASP A 20 -15.96 -9.20 -17.37
C ASP A 20 -15.56 -7.74 -17.11
N GLU A 21 -16.38 -7.01 -16.36
CA GLU A 21 -16.12 -5.62 -15.98
C GLU A 21 -14.82 -5.48 -15.16
N LEU A 22 -14.66 -6.31 -14.11
CA LEU A 22 -13.47 -6.26 -13.26
C LEU A 22 -12.23 -6.70 -14.03
N TYR A 23 -12.34 -7.72 -14.88
CA TYR A 23 -11.25 -8.17 -15.72
C TYR A 23 -10.76 -7.06 -16.66
N ASN A 24 -11.68 -6.35 -17.32
CA ASN A 24 -11.34 -5.26 -18.24
C ASN A 24 -10.65 -4.10 -17.52
N ARG A 25 -11.16 -3.69 -16.35
CA ARG A 25 -10.52 -2.66 -15.52
C ARG A 25 -9.13 -3.11 -15.06
N LEU A 26 -8.97 -4.36 -14.64
CA LEU A 26 -7.70 -4.93 -14.24
C LEU A 26 -6.67 -4.90 -15.37
N GLN A 27 -7.04 -5.22 -16.62
CA GLN A 27 -6.10 -5.21 -17.75
C GLN A 27 -5.42 -3.86 -17.99
N ILE A 28 -6.08 -2.76 -17.65
CA ILE A 28 -5.55 -1.40 -17.83
C ILE A 28 -4.41 -1.10 -16.84
N VAL A 29 -4.49 -1.66 -15.63
CA VAL A 29 -3.61 -1.31 -14.50
C VAL A 29 -2.77 -2.46 -13.98
N LYS A 30 -2.91 -3.68 -14.54
CA LYS A 30 -2.29 -4.92 -14.03
C LYS A 30 -0.77 -4.84 -13.89
N ASP A 31 -0.10 -4.04 -14.72
CA ASP A 31 1.36 -3.93 -14.71
C ASP A 31 1.86 -3.10 -13.52
N ASN A 32 0.95 -2.37 -12.85
CA ASN A 32 1.26 -1.55 -11.69
C ASN A 32 1.26 -2.34 -10.37
N PHE A 33 0.80 -3.60 -10.35
CA PHE A 33 0.79 -4.40 -9.12
C PHE A 33 0.99 -5.89 -9.37
N ASN A 34 1.61 -6.55 -8.39
CA ASN A 34 1.77 -8.00 -8.41
C ASN A 34 0.46 -8.68 -8.01
N VAL A 35 -0.38 -8.99 -9.00
CA VAL A 35 -1.70 -9.63 -8.82
C VAL A 35 -1.62 -10.90 -7.97
N SER A 36 -0.60 -11.73 -8.17
CA SER A 36 -0.46 -12.98 -7.40
C SER A 36 -0.20 -12.70 -5.92
N ARG A 37 0.69 -11.74 -5.61
CA ARG A 37 0.97 -11.33 -4.24
C ARG A 37 -0.25 -10.73 -3.57
N LEU A 38 -0.98 -9.86 -4.28
CA LEU A 38 -2.20 -9.23 -3.77
C LEU A 38 -3.28 -10.27 -3.45
N CYS A 39 -3.52 -11.22 -4.36
CA CYS A 39 -4.46 -12.31 -4.11
C CYS A 39 -4.01 -13.21 -2.95
N GLN A 40 -2.71 -13.53 -2.85
CA GLN A 40 -2.18 -14.34 -1.74
C GLN A 40 -2.39 -13.65 -0.38
N GLN A 41 -2.09 -12.36 -0.27
CA GLN A 41 -2.30 -11.58 0.96
C GLN A 41 -3.78 -11.50 1.34
N ALA A 42 -4.66 -11.30 0.36
CA ALA A 42 -6.11 -11.27 0.58
C ALA A 42 -6.64 -12.63 1.05
N ILE A 43 -6.22 -13.72 0.40
CA ILE A 43 -6.64 -15.09 0.77
C ILE A 43 -6.10 -15.46 2.16
N ASP A 44 -4.82 -15.22 2.44
CA ASP A 44 -4.22 -15.51 3.75
C ASP A 44 -4.93 -14.77 4.88
N SER A 45 -5.22 -13.48 4.68
CA SER A 45 -6.00 -12.69 5.64
C SER A 45 -7.40 -13.27 5.88
N ALA A 46 -8.09 -13.69 4.82
CA ALA A 46 -9.42 -14.29 4.92
C ALA A 46 -9.38 -15.64 5.66
N VAL A 47 -8.39 -16.49 5.35
CA VAL A 47 -8.19 -17.78 6.01
C VAL A 47 -7.90 -17.60 7.49
N GLN A 48 -6.94 -16.75 7.86
CA GLN A 48 -6.60 -16.47 9.26
C GLN A 48 -7.82 -15.99 10.06
N MET A 49 -8.67 -15.17 9.44
CA MET A 49 -9.90 -14.70 10.07
C MET A 49 -10.89 -15.83 10.32
N GLU A 50 -11.11 -16.72 9.35
CA GLU A 50 -12.02 -17.86 9.50
C GLU A 50 -11.49 -18.90 10.50
N GLU A 51 -10.19 -19.22 10.46
CA GLU A 51 -9.54 -20.09 11.45
C GLU A 51 -9.73 -19.55 12.87
N PHE A 52 -9.57 -18.24 13.03
CA PHE A 52 -9.71 -17.57 14.30
C PHE A 52 -11.18 -17.49 14.77
N LYS A 53 -12.15 -17.32 13.87
CA LYS A 53 -13.59 -17.41 14.21
C LYS A 53 -13.96 -18.80 14.69
N ALA A 54 -13.41 -19.84 14.07
CA ALA A 54 -13.69 -21.25 14.36
C ALA A 54 -13.18 -21.70 15.74
N ARG A 55 -12.20 -21.01 16.31
CA ARG A 55 -11.69 -21.27 17.66
C ARG A 55 -12.77 -21.04 18.72
N THR A 56 -13.07 -22.05 19.53
CA THR A 56 -14.11 -21.99 20.59
C THR A 56 -13.53 -21.70 21.98
N ASP A 57 -12.21 -21.75 22.10
CA ASP A 57 -11.41 -21.57 23.31
C ASP A 57 -11.14 -20.10 23.66
N ILE A 58 -11.50 -19.15 22.78
CA ILE A 58 -11.21 -17.73 22.94
C ILE A 58 -12.46 -16.92 23.28
N SER A 59 -12.31 -15.95 24.17
CA SER A 59 -13.40 -15.04 24.55
C SER A 59 -13.88 -14.18 23.37
N PRO A 60 -15.16 -13.76 23.35
CA PRO A 60 -15.67 -12.82 22.34
C PRO A 60 -14.87 -11.51 22.26
N THR A 61 -14.35 -11.02 23.38
CA THR A 61 -13.54 -9.79 23.45
C THR A 61 -12.20 -9.96 22.74
N GLU A 62 -11.52 -11.08 22.99
CA GLU A 62 -10.26 -11.40 22.30
C GLU A 62 -10.50 -11.63 20.80
N LYS A 63 -11.68 -12.18 20.45
CA LYS A 63 -12.12 -12.26 19.07
C LYS A 63 -12.24 -10.91 18.38
N ALA A 64 -12.92 -9.97 19.02
CA ALA A 64 -13.07 -8.62 18.52
C ALA A 64 -11.71 -7.89 18.39
N MET A 65 -10.83 -8.02 19.39
CA MET A 65 -9.50 -7.40 19.36
C MET A 65 -8.65 -7.87 18.19
N THR A 66 -8.63 -9.18 17.92
CA THR A 66 -7.81 -9.73 16.83
C THR A 66 -8.33 -9.28 15.47
N ARG A 67 -9.66 -9.32 15.27
CA ARG A 67 -10.29 -8.81 14.04
C ARG A 67 -9.94 -7.32 13.83
N LEU A 68 -10.13 -6.48 14.84
CA LEU A 68 -9.87 -5.04 14.74
C LEU A 68 -8.39 -4.72 14.52
N ARG A 69 -7.47 -5.50 15.09
CA ARG A 69 -6.03 -5.36 14.81
C ARG A 69 -5.70 -5.68 13.35
N GLN A 70 -6.34 -6.71 12.80
CA GLN A 70 -6.16 -7.07 11.39
C GLN A 70 -6.74 -5.99 10.47
N GLU A 71 -7.95 -5.49 10.75
CA GLU A 71 -8.57 -4.39 10.01
C GLU A 71 -7.68 -3.13 10.03
N LYS A 72 -7.19 -2.74 11.22
CA LYS A 72 -6.24 -1.63 11.34
C LYS A 72 -4.96 -1.85 10.52
N LYS A 73 -4.40 -3.06 10.57
CA LYS A 73 -3.20 -3.40 9.78
C LYS A 73 -3.46 -3.28 8.28
N GLN A 74 -4.60 -3.76 7.80
CA GLN A 74 -4.97 -3.68 6.38
C GLN A 74 -5.23 -2.23 5.95
N ALA A 75 -5.85 -1.41 6.79
CA ALA A 75 -6.01 0.01 6.54
C ALA A 75 -4.65 0.72 6.41
N ALA A 76 -3.74 0.46 7.35
CA ALA A 76 -2.37 0.97 7.31
C ALA A 76 -1.60 0.52 6.05
N GLU A 77 -1.68 -0.76 5.68
CA GLU A 77 -1.06 -1.28 4.45
C GLU A 77 -1.61 -0.60 3.19
N ARG A 78 -2.93 -0.35 3.14
CA ARG A 78 -3.58 0.37 2.04
C ARG A 78 -3.05 1.80 1.93
N TRP A 79 -3.02 2.56 3.02
CA TRP A 79 -2.49 3.94 2.97
C TRP A 79 -1.01 3.99 2.64
N ASN A 80 -0.25 2.97 3.05
CA ASN A 80 1.15 2.83 2.66
C ASN A 80 1.30 2.64 1.14
N GLU A 81 0.50 1.75 0.55
CA GLU A 81 0.54 1.51 -0.90
C GLU A 81 0.10 2.74 -1.71
N ILE A 82 -1.00 3.38 -1.31
CA ILE A 82 -1.49 4.61 -1.97
C ILE A 82 -0.43 5.70 -1.88
N GLY A 83 0.07 5.98 -0.67
CA GLY A 83 1.08 7.02 -0.47
C GLY A 83 2.31 6.77 -1.33
N PHE A 84 2.84 5.54 -1.35
CA PHE A 84 3.99 5.21 -2.20
C PHE A 84 3.73 5.47 -3.68
N ASN A 85 2.60 5.01 -4.21
CA ASN A 85 2.27 5.17 -5.62
C ASN A 85 2.08 6.64 -6.02
N ASP A 86 1.41 7.42 -5.16
CA ASP A 86 1.26 8.86 -5.36
C ASP A 86 2.62 9.57 -5.32
N GLY A 87 3.51 9.17 -4.41
CA GLY A 87 4.87 9.72 -4.32
C GLY A 87 5.71 9.47 -5.56
N VAL A 88 5.61 8.27 -6.15
CA VAL A 88 6.24 7.94 -7.43
C VAL A 88 5.68 8.82 -8.54
N LYS A 89 4.37 8.94 -8.63
CA LYS A 89 3.69 9.72 -9.67
C LYS A 89 4.08 11.20 -9.60
N GLU A 90 3.96 11.81 -8.42
CA GLU A 90 4.31 13.22 -8.21
C GLU A 90 5.78 13.50 -8.53
N ALA A 91 6.69 12.61 -8.12
CA ALA A 91 8.11 12.75 -8.42
C ALA A 91 8.43 12.68 -9.92
N ALA A 92 7.65 11.91 -10.69
CA ALA A 92 7.84 11.78 -12.13
C ALA A 92 7.20 12.93 -12.92
N GLU A 93 6.06 13.44 -12.47
CA GLU A 93 5.20 14.34 -13.26
C GLU A 93 5.27 15.81 -12.82
N ASN A 94 5.47 16.08 -11.53
CA ASN A 94 5.17 17.41 -10.96
C ASN A 94 6.33 18.02 -10.15
N LEU A 95 7.13 17.22 -9.45
CA LEU A 95 8.23 17.75 -8.63
C LEU A 95 9.37 18.31 -9.48
N SER A 96 9.85 19.49 -9.11
CA SER A 96 11.06 20.06 -9.69
C SER A 96 12.31 19.32 -9.23
N TYR A 97 13.40 19.48 -9.98
CA TYR A 97 14.71 18.94 -9.59
C TYR A 97 15.13 19.31 -8.16
N LYS A 98 14.86 20.55 -7.74
CA LYS A 98 15.26 21.03 -6.39
C LYS A 98 14.47 20.32 -5.30
N GLU A 99 13.17 20.16 -5.48
CA GLU A 99 12.30 19.47 -4.52
C GLU A 99 12.64 17.98 -4.45
N LEU A 100 12.81 17.34 -5.61
CA LEU A 100 13.12 15.92 -5.67
C LEU A 100 14.51 15.61 -5.09
N LYS A 101 15.51 16.47 -5.35
CA LYS A 101 16.83 16.40 -4.72
C LYS A 101 16.73 16.59 -3.21
N TYR A 102 15.99 17.60 -2.76
CA TYR A 102 15.80 17.88 -1.32
C TYR A 102 15.19 16.67 -0.59
N ILE A 103 14.13 16.08 -1.14
CA ILE A 103 13.52 14.85 -0.61
C ILE A 103 14.53 13.71 -0.59
N GLY A 104 15.17 13.45 -1.72
CA GLY A 104 16.07 12.32 -1.91
C GLY A 104 17.35 12.36 -1.07
N GLU A 105 17.77 13.56 -0.64
CA GLU A 105 18.91 13.78 0.26
C GLU A 105 18.50 13.84 1.74
N GLY A 106 17.22 13.60 2.06
CA GLY A 106 16.72 13.52 3.43
C GLY A 106 16.37 14.89 4.04
N GLY A 107 15.93 15.84 3.22
CA GLY A 107 15.40 17.12 3.68
C GLY A 107 14.18 16.97 4.60
N ASP A 108 13.85 18.03 5.33
CA ASP A 108 12.71 18.05 6.24
C ASP A 108 11.40 18.06 5.43
N ILE A 109 10.76 16.91 5.42
CA ILE A 109 9.51 16.68 4.71
C ILE A 109 8.39 17.58 5.25
N ASN A 110 8.40 17.94 6.54
CA ASN A 110 7.38 18.82 7.09
C ASN A 110 7.51 20.25 6.54
N GLU A 111 8.74 20.70 6.30
CA GLU A 111 9.01 21.97 5.62
C GLU A 111 8.51 21.92 4.18
N LEU A 112 8.77 20.83 3.47
CA LEU A 112 8.34 20.66 2.08
C LEU A 112 6.81 20.60 1.95
N ILE A 113 6.12 19.77 2.74
CA ILE A 113 4.65 19.60 2.70
C ILE A 113 3.94 20.93 2.98
N SER A 114 4.51 21.76 3.85
CA SER A 114 3.96 23.09 4.16
C SER A 114 4.08 24.08 3.00
N ASN A 115 4.94 23.81 2.01
CA ASN A 115 5.27 24.70 0.90
C ASN A 115 4.79 24.19 -0.48
N ILE A 116 4.30 22.96 -0.59
CA ILE A 116 3.62 22.46 -1.81
C ILE A 116 2.28 23.19 -1.91
N GLU A 117 1.97 23.81 -3.07
CA GLU A 117 0.66 24.44 -3.32
C GLU A 117 -0.13 23.67 -4.40
N PRO A 118 -1.39 23.26 -4.13
CA PRO A 118 -2.03 23.27 -2.82
C PRO A 118 -1.30 22.30 -1.86
N PRO A 119 -1.30 22.55 -0.53
CA PRO A 119 -0.68 21.65 0.44
C PRO A 119 -1.05 20.21 0.13
N LEU A 120 -0.09 19.29 0.22
CA LEU A 120 -0.33 17.85 -0.03
C LEU A 120 -1.58 17.38 0.75
N ILE A 121 -1.79 17.94 1.95
CA ILE A 121 -3.01 17.80 2.76
C ILE A 121 -4.31 18.14 2.01
N MET A 122 -4.38 19.26 1.29
CA MET A 122 -5.56 19.65 0.50
C MET A 122 -5.76 18.75 -0.73
N TYR A 123 -4.68 18.28 -1.35
CA TYR A 123 -4.76 17.33 -2.46
C TYR A 123 -5.29 15.97 -1.99
N ILE A 124 -4.83 15.51 -0.82
CA ILE A 124 -5.30 14.29 -0.15
C ILE A 124 -6.77 14.45 0.27
N GLU A 125 -7.15 15.58 0.89
CA GLU A 125 -8.53 15.88 1.27
C GLU A 125 -9.47 15.82 0.05
N HIS A 126 -9.06 16.40 -1.08
CA HIS A 126 -9.82 16.36 -2.33
C HIS A 126 -9.91 14.94 -2.93
N MET A 127 -8.84 14.15 -2.88
CA MET A 127 -8.79 12.77 -3.35
C MET A 127 -9.68 11.84 -2.51
N CYS A 128 -9.75 12.05 -1.19
CA CYS A 128 -10.66 11.32 -0.30
C CYS A 128 -12.13 11.64 -0.63
N GLU A 129 -12.45 12.89 -0.93
CA GLU A 129 -13.81 13.32 -1.29
C GLU A 129 -14.27 12.83 -2.67
N THR A 130 -13.37 12.76 -3.65
CA THR A 130 -13.71 12.43 -5.05
C THR A 130 -13.77 10.93 -5.34
N ASN A 131 -13.00 10.10 -4.63
CA ASN A 131 -12.97 8.65 -4.86
C ASN A 131 -14.05 7.85 -4.09
N GLY A 132 -14.99 8.52 -3.42
CA GLY A 132 -16.07 7.85 -2.69
C GLY A 132 -15.59 7.08 -1.45
N TYR A 133 -14.42 7.43 -0.91
CA TYR A 133 -13.95 6.90 0.36
C TYR A 133 -14.67 7.65 1.49
N ASP A 134 -15.76 7.08 1.99
CA ASP A 134 -16.45 7.52 3.21
C ASP A 134 -15.63 7.23 4.50
N ASP A 135 -14.32 7.02 4.37
CA ASP A 135 -13.39 6.59 5.43
C ASP A 135 -12.49 7.75 5.90
N ARG A 136 -13.07 8.95 6.04
CA ARG A 136 -12.37 10.08 6.72
C ARG A 136 -11.90 9.73 8.13
N GLN A 137 -12.49 8.70 8.77
CA GLN A 137 -12.14 8.28 10.14
C GLN A 137 -10.88 7.41 10.20
N ASP A 138 -10.49 6.75 9.11
CA ASP A 138 -9.40 5.75 9.10
C ASP A 138 -8.16 6.24 8.32
N PHE A 139 -8.11 7.51 7.93
CA PHE A 139 -6.96 8.08 7.24
C PHE A 139 -5.76 8.24 8.17
N GLU A 140 -4.72 7.43 7.95
CA GLU A 140 -3.47 7.50 8.70
C GLU A 140 -2.44 8.38 7.96
N LEU A 141 -2.55 9.71 8.14
CA LEU A 141 -1.72 10.72 7.45
C LEU A 141 -0.22 10.43 7.55
N ASP A 142 0.27 10.07 8.74
CA ASP A 142 1.69 9.78 8.96
C ASP A 142 2.18 8.60 8.12
N ILE A 143 1.35 7.55 7.98
CA ILE A 143 1.68 6.37 7.17
C ILE A 143 1.70 6.75 5.69
N TYR A 144 0.69 7.50 5.24
CA TYR A 144 0.59 7.97 3.87
C TYR A 144 1.81 8.83 3.49
N VAL A 145 2.10 9.87 4.28
CA VAL A 145 3.21 10.81 4.02
C VAL A 145 4.55 10.07 4.01
N ALA A 146 4.79 9.20 5.00
CA ALA A 146 6.02 8.43 5.04
C ALA A 146 6.18 7.53 3.81
N ALA A 147 5.09 6.98 3.28
CA ALA A 147 5.12 6.18 2.07
C ALA A 147 5.30 7.03 0.81
N TRP A 148 4.64 8.19 0.72
CA TRP A 148 4.81 9.15 -0.36
C TRP A 148 6.26 9.60 -0.52
N VAL A 149 6.92 9.93 0.59
CA VAL A 149 8.36 10.26 0.59
C VAL A 149 9.19 9.09 0.08
N LYS A 150 8.87 7.85 0.47
CA LYS A 150 9.58 6.67 -0.05
C LYS A 150 9.39 6.51 -1.56
N GLY A 151 8.20 6.78 -2.08
CA GLY A 151 7.93 6.78 -3.52
C GLY A 151 8.75 7.82 -4.27
N ALA A 152 8.77 9.06 -3.77
CA ALA A 152 9.57 10.13 -4.37
C ALA A 152 11.08 9.84 -4.31
N CYS A 153 11.57 9.37 -3.16
CA CYS A 153 12.95 8.92 -2.99
C CYS A 153 13.32 7.76 -3.93
N HIS A 154 12.39 6.84 -4.19
CA HIS A 154 12.59 5.74 -5.12
C HIS A 154 12.90 6.28 -6.52
N VAL A 155 12.08 7.21 -7.04
CA VAL A 155 12.32 7.86 -8.33
C VAL A 155 13.65 8.62 -8.35
N TRP A 156 13.93 9.44 -7.33
CA TRP A 156 15.20 10.18 -7.25
C TRP A 156 16.41 9.26 -7.35
N ASN A 157 16.41 8.16 -6.58
CA ASN A 157 17.52 7.22 -6.57
C ASN A 157 17.73 6.52 -7.92
N GLU A 158 16.68 6.37 -8.74
CA GLU A 158 16.80 5.78 -10.07
C GLU A 158 17.35 6.74 -11.13
N ILE A 159 17.17 8.05 -10.95
CA ILE A 159 17.49 9.05 -11.98
C ILE A 159 18.68 9.94 -11.63
N LYS A 160 19.04 10.11 -10.34
CA LYS A 160 20.05 11.09 -9.88
C LYS A 160 21.43 10.96 -10.52
N ASP A 161 21.84 9.74 -10.89
CA ASP A 161 23.15 9.49 -11.52
C ASP A 161 23.13 9.66 -13.04
N LYS A 162 21.95 9.93 -13.62
CA LYS A 162 21.71 10.05 -15.07
C LYS A 162 21.46 11.49 -15.52
N ILE A 163 21.34 12.41 -14.56
CA ILE A 163 21.06 13.85 -14.76
C ILE A 163 22.25 14.67 -14.27
#